data_AF-A0A261AWY5-F1
#
_entry.id   AF-A0A261AWY5-F1
#
_cell.length_a   1.000
_cell.length_b   1.000
_cell.length_c   1.000
_cell.angle_alpha   90.00
_cell.angle_beta   90.00
_cell.angle_gamma   90.00
#
_symmetry.space_group_name_H-M   'P 1'
#
loop_
_entity.id
_entity.type
_entity.pdbx_description
1 polymer ?
#
loop_
_entity_poly.entity_id
_entity_poly.type
_entity_poly.pdbx_seq_one_letter_code
_entity_poly.pdbx_strand_id
1 'polypeptide(L)'
;MLHHIILLSVVFVLSQGSRCRLPWTGVWLENGNELNITHNSIGNLGNCVQKSRDLYLLTSDTSRGPCYRCLITFPVHENVLHYKTTQCIFDTAMNLERCSQLMSADTSMHTLFRKEAIPVPCPIEAPMNFTYQTNQGICNSRTSHLHRCAQYDRLALHYQACPEIPNRESAIWQMECIGSWQSFGLHYFAARVGYSAGEQYRCFIHDKSGSSGRIGESADAGCQELTHIGAAATTLHYRQDSPVHSACEFPENMYGEKARNWESMLLGTYHRMYHGSWISSIKGRNDTVWTCLQQFPTDSNEHFTYRTYVTKGCKVGYQCVRLHMRKPHIVHVEYGEISPSESFADCSEFSVETRDTLILHGSKEACPIGGKHYSSLCPGPILQVGCSSKYSMNLVRDCSYPEGDELTCVANFKHEDNDFIIARDSLSRQLFCMTYVSDRINLLRVYDRVSCEEVSVNSATPYLSLNFSSSDSCSPSLLTGFLYSATSDVASPHHLMLLILTFIWNFL
;
A
#
# COMPACT_ATOMS: atom_id res chain seq x y z
N MET A 1 -45.88 -35.43 57.16
CA MET A 1 -45.68 -34.09 57.74
C MET A 1 -44.56 -33.41 56.98
N LEU A 2 -44.83 -32.21 56.47
CA LEU A 2 -43.96 -31.21 55.83
C LEU A 2 -43.20 -31.67 54.57
N HIS A 3 -43.71 -31.40 53.36
CA HIS A 3 -43.66 -30.14 52.61
C HIS A 3 -42.25 -29.67 52.25
N HIS A 4 -41.81 -29.92 51.02
CA HIS A 4 -41.19 -28.89 50.20
C HIS A 4 -41.57 -29.06 48.74
N ILE A 5 -42.09 -27.96 48.20
CA ILE A 5 -42.73 -27.76 46.91
C ILE A 5 -41.65 -27.67 45.83
N ILE A 6 -41.69 -28.56 44.84
CA ILE A 6 -40.95 -28.38 43.58
C ILE A 6 -41.85 -27.56 42.66
N LEU A 7 -41.54 -26.26 42.56
CA LEU A 7 -42.18 -25.35 41.62
C LEU A 7 -41.70 -25.69 40.20
N LEU A 8 -42.60 -26.23 39.37
CA LEU A 8 -42.42 -26.27 37.92
C LEU A 8 -42.39 -24.83 37.40
N SER A 9 -41.20 -24.27 37.22
CA SER A 9 -41.01 -23.09 36.38
C SER A 9 -41.13 -23.51 34.92
N VAL A 10 -42.36 -23.38 34.38
CA VAL A 10 -42.59 -23.32 32.94
C VAL A 10 -41.84 -22.09 32.45
N VAL A 11 -40.64 -22.31 31.90
CA VAL A 11 -39.95 -21.30 31.09
C VAL A 11 -40.75 -21.21 29.79
N PHE A 12 -41.75 -20.33 29.76
CA PHE A 12 -42.22 -19.74 28.52
C PHE A 12 -41.02 -18.99 27.93
N VAL A 13 -40.28 -19.66 27.04
CA VAL A 13 -39.46 -18.97 26.05
C VAL A 13 -40.46 -18.28 25.12
N LEU A 14 -40.90 -17.08 25.52
CA LEU A 14 -41.40 -16.10 24.58
C LEU A 14 -40.25 -15.85 23.61
N SER A 15 -40.32 -16.45 22.42
CA SER A 15 -39.49 -16.04 21.30
C SER A 15 -39.81 -14.57 21.03
N GLN A 16 -39.08 -13.65 21.65
CA GLN A 16 -39.02 -12.28 21.17
C GLN A 16 -38.55 -12.40 19.73
N GLY A 17 -39.46 -12.12 18.79
CA GLY A 17 -39.16 -12.10 17.37
C GLY A 17 -37.87 -11.32 17.18
N SER A 18 -36.88 -11.96 16.57
CA SER A 18 -35.59 -11.34 16.29
C SER A 18 -35.83 -9.99 15.65
N ARG A 19 -35.42 -8.90 16.34
CA ARG A 19 -35.50 -7.53 15.80
C ARG A 19 -34.93 -7.56 14.38
N CYS A 20 -35.66 -7.03 13.40
CA CYS A 20 -35.15 -7.03 12.04
C CYS A 20 -33.83 -6.23 11.98
N ARG A 21 -32.71 -6.94 11.82
CA ARG A 21 -31.38 -6.36 11.78
C ARG A 21 -30.73 -6.62 10.42
N LEU A 22 -30.24 -5.54 9.82
CA LEU A 22 -29.52 -5.53 8.56
C LEU A 22 -28.01 -5.63 8.83
N PRO A 23 -27.29 -6.54 8.15
CA PRO A 23 -25.86 -6.75 8.39
C PRO A 23 -24.96 -5.80 7.58
N TRP A 24 -25.47 -5.15 6.53
CA TRP A 24 -24.67 -4.37 5.58
C TRP A 24 -24.55 -2.89 5.94
N THR A 25 -24.33 -2.58 7.21
CA THR A 25 -24.30 -1.18 7.65
C THR A 25 -23.18 -0.39 6.99
N GLY A 26 -23.47 0.88 6.67
CA GLY A 26 -22.54 1.81 6.04
C GLY A 26 -23.15 2.58 4.86
N VAL A 27 -22.30 3.32 4.16
CA VAL A 27 -22.69 4.10 2.97
C VAL A 27 -22.45 3.26 1.72
N TRP A 28 -23.50 3.14 0.92
CA TRP A 28 -23.54 2.42 -0.35
C TRP A 28 -23.87 3.38 -1.49
N LEU A 29 -23.65 2.94 -2.72
CA LEU A 29 -23.91 3.69 -3.93
C LEU A 29 -24.84 2.88 -4.83
N GLU A 30 -25.98 3.49 -5.20
CA GLU A 30 -26.92 2.97 -6.20
C GLU A 30 -26.91 3.90 -7.41
N ASN A 31 -26.45 3.41 -8.57
CA ASN A 31 -26.34 4.22 -9.79
C ASN A 31 -25.60 5.57 -9.56
N GLY A 32 -24.62 5.59 -8.66
CA GLY A 32 -23.85 6.79 -8.28
C GLY A 32 -24.46 7.63 -7.14
N ASN A 33 -25.68 7.34 -6.69
CA ASN A 33 -26.32 8.04 -5.58
C ASN A 33 -26.05 7.35 -4.25
N GLU A 34 -25.77 8.12 -3.20
CA GLU A 34 -25.54 7.57 -1.87
C GLU A 34 -26.82 7.01 -1.24
N LEU A 35 -26.70 5.81 -0.71
CA LEU A 35 -27.73 5.09 0.04
C LEU A 35 -27.13 4.62 1.36
N ASN A 36 -27.64 5.14 2.47
CA ASN A 36 -27.17 4.77 3.80
C ASN A 36 -27.96 3.57 4.34
N ILE A 37 -27.26 2.51 4.75
CA ILE A 37 -27.85 1.34 5.38
C ILE A 37 -27.51 1.38 6.87
N THR A 38 -28.54 1.41 7.70
CA THR A 38 -28.41 1.30 9.16
C THR A 38 -28.77 -0.11 9.61
N HIS A 39 -28.73 -0.39 10.91
CA HIS A 39 -29.15 -1.68 11.42
C HIS A 39 -30.62 -2.00 11.19
N ASN A 40 -31.48 -1.01 10.96
CA ASN A 40 -32.92 -1.17 10.84
C ASN A 40 -33.53 -0.46 9.62
N SER A 41 -32.76 0.22 8.79
CA SER A 41 -33.26 0.92 7.60
C SER A 41 -32.32 0.82 6.40
N ILE A 42 -32.90 0.88 5.21
CA ILE A 42 -32.17 0.89 3.93
C ILE A 42 -32.58 2.18 3.21
N GLY A 43 -31.82 3.25 3.42
CA GLY A 43 -31.99 4.54 2.77
C GLY A 43 -33.45 4.97 2.57
N ASN A 44 -33.80 5.24 1.31
CA ASN A 44 -35.14 5.62 0.88
C ASN A 44 -36.12 4.44 0.70
N LEU A 45 -35.67 3.18 0.81
CA LEU A 45 -36.52 2.00 0.67
C LEU A 45 -37.40 1.78 1.91
N GLY A 46 -36.90 2.14 3.10
CA GLY A 46 -37.67 2.17 4.35
C GLY A 46 -37.00 1.46 5.54
N ASN A 47 -37.76 1.36 6.62
CA ASN A 47 -37.40 0.70 7.87
C ASN A 47 -37.81 -0.78 7.82
N CYS A 48 -36.96 -1.68 8.28
CA CYS A 48 -37.27 -3.10 8.31
C CYS A 48 -38.19 -3.45 9.49
N VAL A 49 -39.29 -4.12 9.16
CA VAL A 49 -40.31 -4.59 10.11
C VAL A 49 -40.14 -6.07 10.40
N GLN A 50 -39.98 -6.88 9.35
CA GLN A 50 -39.85 -8.34 9.44
C GLN A 50 -38.75 -8.85 8.52
N LYS A 51 -38.12 -9.96 8.91
CA LYS A 51 -37.09 -10.64 8.12
C LYS A 51 -37.28 -12.15 8.20
N SER A 52 -37.06 -12.83 7.08
CA SER A 52 -36.83 -14.28 7.04
C SER A 52 -35.75 -14.58 6.00
N ARG A 53 -34.59 -15.08 6.45
CA ARG A 53 -33.40 -15.33 5.62
C ARG A 53 -33.02 -14.07 4.80
N ASP A 54 -33.20 -14.12 3.49
CA ASP A 54 -32.85 -13.06 2.54
C ASP A 54 -34.03 -12.17 2.17
N LEU A 55 -35.23 -12.48 2.67
CA LEU A 55 -36.46 -11.72 2.44
C LEU A 55 -36.73 -10.77 3.62
N TYR A 56 -37.02 -9.53 3.30
CA TYR A 56 -37.27 -8.44 4.23
C TYR A 56 -38.57 -7.73 3.86
N LEU A 57 -39.34 -7.36 4.86
CA LEU A 57 -40.48 -6.45 4.74
C LEU A 57 -40.07 -5.09 5.28
N LEU A 58 -40.06 -4.09 4.40
CA LEU A 58 -39.76 -2.71 4.73
C LEU A 58 -41.05 -1.89 4.81
N THR A 59 -41.06 -0.85 5.65
CA THR A 59 -42.11 0.15 5.72
C THR A 59 -41.53 1.56 5.64
N SER A 60 -42.22 2.45 4.95
CA SER A 60 -41.93 3.89 4.92
C SER A 60 -43.22 4.67 5.07
N ASP A 61 -43.20 5.75 5.85
CA ASP A 61 -44.36 6.61 6.01
C ASP A 61 -44.51 7.53 4.79
N THR A 62 -45.71 7.59 4.23
CA THR A 62 -46.05 8.44 3.09
C THR A 62 -47.32 9.22 3.36
N SER A 63 -47.63 10.23 2.52
CA SER A 63 -48.88 11.00 2.63
C SER A 63 -50.16 10.16 2.46
N ARG A 64 -50.06 8.96 1.86
CA ARG A 64 -51.18 8.02 1.68
C ARG A 64 -51.28 6.97 2.80
N GLY A 65 -50.39 7.02 3.79
CA GLY A 65 -50.26 6.02 4.86
C GLY A 65 -48.99 5.18 4.75
N PRO A 66 -48.88 4.07 5.53
CA PRO A 66 -47.71 3.21 5.54
C PRO A 66 -47.56 2.49 4.20
N CYS A 67 -46.41 2.69 3.57
CA CYS A 67 -46.02 2.05 2.33
C CYS A 67 -45.13 0.85 2.62
N TYR A 68 -45.56 -0.35 2.23
CA TYR A 68 -44.78 -1.57 2.40
C TYR A 68 -44.01 -1.91 1.12
N ARG A 69 -42.78 -2.40 1.28
CA ARG A 69 -41.96 -2.95 0.19
C ARG A 69 -41.38 -4.30 0.59
N CYS A 70 -41.43 -5.24 -0.33
CA CYS A 70 -40.76 -6.52 -0.18
C CYS A 70 -39.38 -6.43 -0.81
N LEU A 71 -38.36 -6.85 -0.07
CA LEU A 71 -36.97 -6.80 -0.50
C LEU A 71 -36.36 -8.20 -0.37
N ILE A 72 -35.75 -8.70 -1.43
CA ILE A 72 -34.88 -9.88 -1.36
C ILE A 72 -33.45 -9.47 -1.72
N THR A 73 -32.48 -9.96 -0.97
CA THR A 73 -31.06 -9.58 -1.11
C THR A 73 -30.18 -10.74 -1.52
N PHE A 74 -29.15 -10.46 -2.31
CA PHE A 74 -28.15 -11.43 -2.73
C PHE A 74 -26.76 -10.81 -2.50
N PRO A 75 -26.17 -10.98 -1.31
CA PRO A 75 -24.82 -10.51 -1.03
C PRO A 75 -23.81 -11.35 -1.82
N VAL A 76 -23.25 -10.80 -2.89
CA VAL A 76 -22.30 -11.51 -3.76
C VAL A 76 -20.84 -11.25 -3.38
N HIS A 77 -20.56 -10.14 -2.71
CA HIS A 77 -19.24 -9.78 -2.19
C HIS A 77 -19.39 -8.79 -1.01
N GLU A 78 -18.36 -8.62 -0.17
CA GLU A 78 -18.40 -7.65 0.96
C GLU A 78 -18.62 -6.20 0.51
N ASN A 79 -18.18 -5.89 -0.71
CA ASN A 79 -18.30 -4.57 -1.34
C ASN A 79 -19.46 -4.47 -2.35
N VAL A 80 -20.16 -5.57 -2.65
CA VAL A 80 -21.20 -5.62 -3.69
C VAL A 80 -22.44 -6.37 -3.19
N LEU A 81 -23.56 -5.66 -3.12
CA LEU A 81 -24.84 -6.19 -2.69
C LEU A 81 -25.86 -6.07 -3.82
N HIS A 82 -26.44 -7.20 -4.24
CA HIS A 82 -27.58 -7.18 -5.15
C HIS A 82 -28.88 -7.26 -4.37
N TYR A 83 -29.94 -6.65 -4.89
CA TYR A 83 -31.26 -6.78 -4.31
C TYR A 83 -32.38 -6.64 -5.34
N LYS A 84 -33.55 -7.22 -5.08
CA LYS A 84 -34.79 -6.93 -5.80
C LYS A 84 -35.80 -6.34 -4.83
N THR A 85 -36.57 -5.36 -5.26
CA THR A 85 -37.62 -4.75 -4.46
C THR A 85 -38.93 -4.64 -5.22
N THR A 86 -40.06 -4.76 -4.54
CA THR A 86 -41.35 -4.38 -5.10
C THR A 86 -41.51 -2.87 -5.15
N GLN A 87 -42.48 -2.42 -5.94
CA GLN A 87 -43.05 -1.08 -5.79
C GLN A 87 -43.75 -0.94 -4.43
N CYS A 88 -44.14 0.28 -4.11
CA CYS A 88 -44.86 0.61 -2.89
C CYS A 88 -46.25 -0.07 -2.84
N ILE A 89 -46.55 -0.78 -1.75
CA ILE A 89 -47.82 -1.49 -1.51
C ILE A 89 -48.54 -0.87 -0.30
N PHE A 90 -49.76 -0.40 -0.52
CA PHE A 90 -50.62 0.19 0.52
C PHE A 90 -51.62 -0.85 1.05
N ASP A 91 -51.12 -1.90 1.69
CA ASP A 91 -51.92 -2.96 2.29
C ASP A 91 -51.40 -3.24 3.71
N THR A 92 -52.22 -2.99 4.72
CA THR A 92 -51.85 -3.16 6.13
C THR A 92 -51.74 -4.63 6.53
N ALA A 93 -52.26 -5.56 5.72
CA ALA A 93 -52.12 -7.00 5.92
C ALA A 93 -50.80 -7.57 5.36
N MET A 94 -49.86 -6.71 4.92
CA MET A 94 -48.58 -7.14 4.39
C MET A 94 -47.74 -7.88 5.43
N ASN A 95 -47.19 -9.03 5.01
CA ASN A 95 -46.32 -9.88 5.79
C ASN A 95 -45.31 -10.59 4.85
N LEU A 96 -44.38 -11.35 5.42
CA LEU A 96 -43.35 -12.05 4.65
C LEU A 96 -43.90 -13.10 3.68
N GLU A 97 -45.01 -13.77 4.02
CA GLU A 97 -45.63 -14.77 3.15
C GLU A 97 -46.17 -14.11 1.87
N ARG A 98 -46.91 -13.00 2.03
CA ARG A 98 -47.40 -12.22 0.89
C ARG A 98 -46.27 -11.60 0.08
N CYS A 99 -45.18 -11.20 0.74
CA CYS A 99 -43.98 -10.77 0.03
C CYS A 99 -43.39 -11.87 -0.86
N SER A 100 -43.31 -13.10 -0.38
CA SER A 100 -42.78 -14.21 -1.18
C SER A 100 -43.61 -14.49 -2.44
N GLN A 101 -44.92 -14.23 -2.40
CA GLN A 101 -45.85 -14.41 -3.52
C GLN A 101 -45.80 -13.26 -4.54
N LEU A 102 -45.49 -12.04 -4.09
CA LEU A 102 -45.45 -10.84 -4.94
C LEU A 102 -44.15 -10.66 -5.70
N MET A 103 -43.07 -11.30 -5.25
CA MET A 103 -41.76 -11.19 -5.90
C MET A 103 -41.74 -12.02 -7.19
N SER A 104 -41.86 -11.35 -8.33
CA SER A 104 -41.74 -11.99 -9.64
C SER A 104 -40.28 -12.32 -9.97
N ALA A 105 -40.08 -13.35 -10.79
CA ALA A 105 -38.78 -13.60 -11.42
C ALA A 105 -38.31 -12.40 -12.24
N ASP A 106 -39.24 -11.65 -12.85
CA ASP A 106 -38.98 -10.50 -13.72
C ASP A 106 -38.69 -9.20 -12.96
N THR A 107 -38.78 -9.20 -11.62
CA THR A 107 -38.42 -8.00 -10.84
C THR A 107 -36.95 -7.66 -11.08
N SER A 108 -36.67 -6.38 -11.38
CA SER A 108 -35.34 -5.87 -11.69
C SER A 108 -34.38 -6.08 -10.53
N MET A 109 -33.16 -6.53 -10.85
CA MET A 109 -32.06 -6.59 -9.89
C MET A 109 -31.37 -5.25 -9.82
N HIS A 110 -31.15 -4.75 -8.60
CA HIS A 110 -30.40 -3.55 -8.30
C HIS A 110 -29.04 -3.91 -7.73
N THR A 111 -28.04 -3.07 -7.98
CA THR A 111 -26.67 -3.25 -7.52
C THR A 111 -26.27 -2.11 -6.61
N LEU A 112 -25.73 -2.45 -5.44
CA LEU A 112 -25.16 -1.51 -4.50
C LEU A 112 -23.66 -1.75 -4.35
N PHE A 113 -22.88 -0.69 -4.50
CA PHE A 113 -21.44 -0.70 -4.21
C PHE A 113 -21.15 -0.03 -2.89
N ARG A 114 -20.30 -0.62 -2.06
CA ARG A 114 -19.82 0.06 -0.84
C ARG A 114 -18.99 1.28 -1.23
N LYS A 115 -19.33 2.48 -0.72
CA LYS A 115 -18.64 3.73 -1.06
C LYS A 115 -17.14 3.65 -0.79
N GLU A 116 -16.79 3.20 0.41
CA GLU A 116 -15.40 2.93 0.83
C GLU A 116 -15.06 1.44 0.68
N ALA A 117 -15.31 0.88 -0.51
CA ALA A 117 -14.92 -0.49 -0.81
C ALA A 117 -13.40 -0.67 -0.67
N ILE A 118 -13.01 -1.74 0.04
CA ILE A 118 -11.62 -2.18 0.15
C ILE A 118 -11.23 -2.85 -1.17
N PRO A 119 -10.18 -2.38 -1.87
CA PRO A 119 -9.76 -3.00 -3.13
C PRO A 119 -9.35 -4.46 -2.96
N VAL A 120 -9.55 -5.27 -3.99
CA VAL A 120 -9.20 -6.69 -4.03
C VAL A 120 -8.39 -7.00 -5.30
N PRO A 121 -7.61 -8.10 -5.31
CA PRO A 121 -6.89 -8.51 -6.51
C PRO A 121 -7.84 -8.71 -7.71
N CYS A 122 -7.50 -8.14 -8.86
CA CYS A 122 -8.31 -8.33 -10.06
C CYS A 122 -8.25 -9.79 -10.56
N PRO A 123 -9.40 -10.42 -10.90
CA PRO A 123 -9.46 -11.81 -11.36
C PRO A 123 -9.07 -11.97 -12.83
N ILE A 124 -8.20 -11.09 -13.34
CA ILE A 124 -7.72 -11.09 -14.72
C ILE A 124 -6.23 -11.37 -14.70
N GLU A 125 -5.81 -12.31 -15.54
CA GLU A 125 -4.40 -12.60 -15.83
C GLU A 125 -3.89 -11.60 -16.88
N ALA A 126 -2.97 -10.72 -16.49
CA ALA A 126 -2.31 -9.75 -17.36
C ALA A 126 -0.83 -10.15 -17.54
N PRO A 127 -0.14 -9.76 -18.63
CA PRO A 127 -0.57 -8.86 -19.70
C PRO A 127 -1.41 -9.54 -20.79
N MET A 128 -2.21 -8.75 -21.51
CA MET A 128 -2.97 -9.23 -22.65
C MET A 128 -3.11 -8.17 -23.73
N ASN A 129 -3.31 -8.65 -24.96
CA ASN A 129 -3.59 -7.84 -26.13
C ASN A 129 -5.07 -8.00 -26.48
N PHE A 130 -5.74 -6.91 -26.80
CA PHE A 130 -7.17 -6.94 -27.09
C PHE A 130 -7.59 -6.04 -28.24
N THR A 131 -8.64 -6.47 -28.93
CA THR A 131 -9.49 -5.63 -29.77
C THR A 131 -10.78 -5.36 -29.02
N TYR A 132 -11.54 -4.34 -29.41
CA TYR A 132 -12.73 -3.97 -28.66
C TYR A 132 -13.91 -3.61 -29.56
N GLN A 133 -15.10 -3.83 -29.05
CA GLN A 133 -16.36 -3.46 -29.67
C GLN A 133 -17.16 -2.63 -28.67
N THR A 134 -17.67 -1.49 -29.13
CA THR A 134 -18.58 -0.63 -28.37
C THR A 134 -19.89 -0.46 -29.13
N ASN A 135 -20.84 0.26 -28.54
CA ASN A 135 -22.03 0.75 -29.24
C ASN A 135 -21.74 1.67 -30.45
N GLN A 136 -20.55 2.27 -30.53
CA GLN A 136 -20.13 3.16 -31.63
C GLN A 136 -19.51 2.40 -32.81
N GLY A 137 -19.06 1.16 -32.61
CA GLY A 137 -18.42 0.36 -33.65
C GLY A 137 -17.42 -0.66 -33.11
N ILE A 138 -16.73 -1.33 -34.03
CA ILE A 138 -15.75 -2.37 -33.75
C ILE A 138 -14.36 -1.85 -34.12
N CYS A 139 -13.42 -1.92 -33.18
CA CYS A 139 -12.01 -1.64 -33.40
C CYS A 139 -11.22 -2.96 -33.42
N ASN A 140 -10.91 -3.43 -34.62
CA ASN A 140 -10.15 -4.67 -34.85
C ASN A 140 -8.89 -4.48 -35.72
N SER A 141 -8.69 -3.29 -36.30
CA SER A 141 -7.53 -2.96 -37.13
C SER A 141 -6.28 -2.61 -36.33
N ARG A 142 -6.45 -2.15 -35.08
CA ARG A 142 -5.36 -1.86 -34.15
C ARG A 142 -5.52 -2.68 -32.87
N THR A 143 -4.38 -3.12 -32.34
CA THR A 143 -4.33 -3.89 -31.10
C THR A 143 -4.13 -2.95 -29.92
N SER A 144 -4.99 -3.08 -28.92
CA SER A 144 -4.90 -2.39 -27.62
C SER A 144 -4.24 -3.32 -26.60
N HIS A 145 -3.74 -2.75 -25.50
CA HIS A 145 -2.96 -3.50 -24.50
C HIS A 145 -3.55 -3.34 -23.11
N LEU A 146 -3.60 -4.41 -22.34
CA LEU A 146 -3.98 -4.41 -20.92
C LEU A 146 -2.83 -4.98 -20.10
N HIS A 147 -2.41 -4.22 -19.09
CA HIS A 147 -1.39 -4.66 -18.14
C HIS A 147 -1.79 -4.34 -16.70
N ARG A 148 -1.11 -5.01 -15.76
CA ARG A 148 -1.26 -4.73 -14.34
C ARG A 148 -0.46 -3.49 -13.96
N CYS A 149 -1.04 -2.63 -13.13
CA CYS A 149 -0.29 -1.54 -12.53
C CYS A 149 0.66 -2.08 -11.44
N ALA A 150 1.48 -1.21 -10.83
CA ALA A 150 2.36 -1.60 -9.73
C ALA A 150 1.58 -2.22 -8.55
N GLN A 151 0.33 -1.76 -8.36
CA GLN A 151 -0.61 -2.30 -7.39
C GLN A 151 -1.39 -3.48 -7.99
N TYR A 152 -1.53 -4.58 -7.23
CA TYR A 152 -2.12 -5.83 -7.72
C TYR A 152 -3.63 -5.77 -7.96
N ASP A 153 -4.32 -4.84 -7.33
CA ASP A 153 -5.74 -4.52 -7.44
C ASP A 153 -6.07 -3.60 -8.62
N ARG A 154 -5.06 -3.14 -9.39
CA ARG A 154 -5.25 -2.20 -10.48
C ARG A 154 -4.78 -2.73 -11.84
N LEU A 155 -5.57 -2.42 -12.87
CA LEU A 155 -5.25 -2.70 -14.27
C LEU A 155 -5.33 -1.42 -15.09
N ALA A 156 -4.54 -1.35 -16.14
CA ALA A 156 -4.56 -0.26 -17.10
C ALA A 156 -4.82 -0.81 -18.51
N LEU A 157 -5.75 -0.17 -19.21
CA LEU A 157 -6.20 -0.53 -20.55
C LEU A 157 -5.83 0.62 -21.48
N HIS A 158 -4.91 0.33 -22.40
CA HIS A 158 -4.39 1.26 -23.39
C HIS A 158 -5.14 1.05 -24.70
N TYR A 159 -6.24 1.78 -24.85
CA TYR A 159 -7.05 1.76 -26.07
C TYR A 159 -6.32 2.47 -27.20
N GLN A 160 -6.22 1.80 -28.35
CA GLN A 160 -5.77 2.42 -29.60
C GLN A 160 -6.94 2.97 -30.40
N ALA A 161 -6.76 4.16 -31.00
CA ALA A 161 -7.71 4.73 -31.94
C ALA A 161 -7.75 3.95 -33.26
N CYS A 162 -8.93 3.42 -33.60
CA CYS A 162 -9.20 2.72 -34.86
C CYS A 162 -9.85 3.67 -35.88
N PRO A 163 -9.41 3.70 -37.15
CA PRO A 163 -10.06 4.50 -38.21
C PRO A 163 -11.55 4.17 -38.41
N GLU A 164 -11.97 2.96 -38.06
CA GLU A 164 -13.34 2.47 -38.17
C GLU A 164 -14.31 3.13 -37.18
N ILE A 165 -13.79 3.74 -36.09
CA ILE A 165 -14.59 4.45 -35.09
C ILE A 165 -14.23 5.94 -35.14
N PRO A 166 -14.95 6.75 -35.94
CA PRO A 166 -14.62 8.15 -36.13
C PRO A 166 -14.67 8.92 -34.79
N ASN A 167 -13.78 9.90 -34.64
CA ASN A 167 -13.65 10.77 -33.46
C ASN A 167 -13.21 10.07 -32.15
N ARG A 168 -12.77 8.80 -32.20
CA ARG A 168 -12.20 8.12 -31.03
C ARG A 168 -10.69 8.33 -30.98
N GLU A 169 -10.19 8.86 -29.87
CA GLU A 169 -8.76 9.00 -29.60
C GLU A 169 -8.23 7.83 -28.78
N SER A 170 -6.91 7.62 -28.83
CA SER A 170 -6.23 6.66 -27.95
C SER A 170 -6.34 7.14 -26.51
N ALA A 171 -6.70 6.24 -25.60
CA ALA A 171 -6.99 6.58 -24.22
C ALA A 171 -6.50 5.50 -23.25
N ILE A 172 -6.10 5.93 -22.05
CA ILE A 172 -5.71 5.02 -20.96
C ILE A 172 -6.83 4.99 -19.94
N TRP A 173 -7.41 3.82 -19.74
CA TRP A 173 -8.44 3.57 -18.75
C TRP A 173 -7.85 2.78 -17.60
N GLN A 174 -7.97 3.31 -16.38
CA GLN A 174 -7.54 2.62 -15.18
C GLN A 174 -8.76 2.02 -14.48
N MET A 175 -8.60 0.79 -13.98
CA MET A 175 -9.60 0.15 -13.14
C MET A 175 -8.97 -0.34 -11.84
N GLU A 176 -9.69 -0.16 -10.72
CA GLU A 176 -9.37 -0.71 -9.40
C GLU A 176 -10.44 -1.71 -9.00
N CYS A 177 -10.08 -2.99 -8.89
CA CYS A 177 -11.04 -4.05 -8.59
C CYS A 177 -11.47 -4.00 -7.11
N ILE A 178 -12.78 -4.17 -6.88
CA ILE A 178 -13.39 -4.10 -5.54
C ILE A 178 -14.15 -5.36 -5.17
N GLY A 179 -14.36 -6.29 -6.09
CA GLY A 179 -15.01 -7.56 -5.81
C GLY A 179 -15.02 -8.47 -7.01
N SER A 180 -15.04 -9.78 -6.76
CA SER A 180 -15.23 -10.81 -7.79
C SER A 180 -16.09 -11.95 -7.24
N TRP A 181 -16.93 -12.51 -8.09
CA TRP A 181 -17.84 -13.61 -7.73
C TRP A 181 -18.17 -14.45 -8.96
N GLN A 182 -18.69 -15.65 -8.74
CA GLN A 182 -19.18 -16.51 -9.82
C GLN A 182 -20.69 -16.64 -9.72
N SER A 183 -21.39 -16.55 -10.85
CA SER A 183 -22.84 -16.70 -10.91
C SER A 183 -23.23 -17.39 -12.21
N PHE A 184 -24.06 -18.43 -12.13
CA PHE A 184 -24.52 -19.21 -13.29
C PHE A 184 -23.41 -19.69 -14.23
N GLY A 185 -22.24 -20.05 -13.67
CA GLY A 185 -21.09 -20.52 -14.44
C GLY A 185 -20.24 -19.42 -15.09
N LEU A 186 -20.64 -18.15 -14.99
CA LEU A 186 -19.89 -16.99 -15.47
C LEU A 186 -19.14 -16.32 -14.32
N HIS A 187 -17.96 -15.77 -14.62
CA HIS A 187 -17.17 -15.00 -13.67
C HIS A 187 -17.48 -13.52 -13.79
N TYR A 188 -17.86 -12.90 -12.69
CA TYR A 188 -18.16 -11.48 -12.61
C TYR A 188 -17.14 -10.79 -11.71
N PHE A 189 -16.88 -9.52 -12.00
CA PHE A 189 -16.16 -8.65 -11.09
C PHE A 189 -16.63 -7.22 -11.19
N ALA A 190 -16.40 -6.46 -10.14
CA ALA A 190 -16.71 -5.04 -10.09
C ALA A 190 -15.42 -4.25 -9.91
N ALA A 191 -15.33 -3.10 -10.57
CA ALA A 191 -14.21 -2.20 -10.44
C ALA A 191 -14.66 -0.73 -10.45
N ARG A 192 -13.87 0.10 -9.79
CA ARG A 192 -13.89 1.55 -9.98
C ARG A 192 -13.12 1.85 -11.26
N VAL A 193 -13.74 2.54 -12.19
CA VAL A 193 -13.20 2.90 -13.50
C VAL A 193 -13.21 4.42 -13.61
N GLY A 194 -12.14 5.01 -14.15
CA GLY A 194 -12.12 6.44 -14.41
C GLY A 194 -10.75 7.00 -14.75
N TYR A 195 -10.77 8.28 -15.13
CA TYR A 195 -9.59 9.08 -15.43
C TYR A 195 -9.50 10.24 -14.45
N SER A 196 -8.77 10.09 -13.33
CA SER A 196 -8.37 11.16 -12.38
C SER A 196 -9.44 12.17 -11.87
N ALA A 197 -10.71 12.09 -12.28
CA ALA A 197 -11.81 12.96 -11.90
C ALA A 197 -13.16 12.27 -12.24
N GLY A 198 -13.69 11.51 -11.27
CA GLY A 198 -14.98 10.81 -11.38
C GLY A 198 -14.84 9.30 -11.42
N GLU A 199 -14.84 8.67 -10.25
CA GLU A 199 -14.88 7.22 -10.13
C GLU A 199 -16.28 6.71 -10.50
N GLN A 200 -16.37 5.96 -11.60
CA GLN A 200 -17.60 5.25 -11.97
C GLN A 200 -17.44 3.78 -11.63
N TYR A 201 -18.42 3.20 -10.96
CA TYR A 201 -18.45 1.77 -10.73
C TYR A 201 -18.94 1.07 -11.99
N ARG A 202 -18.29 -0.03 -12.36
CA ARG A 202 -18.65 -0.87 -13.50
C ARG A 202 -18.61 -2.33 -13.09
N CYS A 203 -19.50 -3.11 -13.66
CA CYS A 203 -19.44 -4.56 -13.56
C CYS A 203 -18.89 -5.13 -14.86
N PHE A 204 -18.25 -6.29 -14.73
CA PHE A 204 -17.62 -6.98 -15.83
C PHE A 204 -17.97 -8.46 -15.80
N ILE A 205 -18.09 -9.07 -16.97
CA ILE A 205 -18.16 -10.51 -17.18
C ILE A 205 -16.85 -10.95 -17.82
N HIS A 206 -16.22 -11.99 -17.28
CA HIS A 206 -15.04 -12.62 -17.85
C HIS A 206 -15.39 -14.01 -18.39
N ASP A 207 -15.30 -14.15 -19.71
CA ASP A 207 -15.53 -15.39 -20.45
C ASP A 207 -14.20 -15.89 -21.03
N LYS A 208 -13.53 -16.78 -20.30
CA LYS A 208 -12.18 -17.30 -20.63
C LYS A 208 -12.29 -18.58 -21.47
N SER A 209 -11.53 -18.62 -22.57
CA SER A 209 -11.38 -19.77 -23.46
C SER A 209 -9.89 -20.01 -23.77
N GLY A 210 -9.24 -20.80 -22.90
CA GLY A 210 -7.80 -21.06 -22.96
C GLY A 210 -6.98 -19.79 -22.75
N SER A 211 -6.10 -19.46 -23.71
CA SER A 211 -5.29 -18.23 -23.73
C SER A 211 -6.00 -17.04 -24.40
N SER A 212 -7.28 -17.16 -24.70
CA SER A 212 -8.09 -16.10 -25.30
C SER A 212 -9.43 -15.97 -24.59
N GLY A 213 -10.17 -14.91 -24.85
CA GLY A 213 -11.51 -14.81 -24.30
C GLY A 213 -12.15 -13.46 -24.54
N ARG A 214 -13.22 -13.21 -23.79
CA ARG A 214 -13.98 -11.96 -23.84
C ARG A 214 -14.13 -11.37 -22.45
N ILE A 215 -14.06 -10.05 -22.37
CA ILE A 215 -14.43 -9.29 -21.18
C ILE A 215 -15.55 -8.34 -21.60
N GLY A 216 -16.72 -8.47 -20.99
CA GLY A 216 -17.85 -7.57 -21.21
C GLY A 216 -17.95 -6.57 -20.08
N GLU A 217 -18.16 -5.29 -20.39
CA GLU A 217 -18.33 -4.19 -19.42
C GLU A 217 -19.78 -3.68 -19.43
N SER A 218 -20.31 -3.31 -18.26
CA SER A 218 -21.63 -2.71 -18.10
C SER A 218 -21.71 -1.29 -18.67
N ALA A 219 -22.91 -0.87 -19.11
CA ALA A 219 -23.18 0.48 -19.63
C ALA A 219 -23.08 1.59 -18.57
N ASP A 220 -23.27 1.23 -17.30
CA ASP A 220 -23.23 2.12 -16.14
C ASP A 220 -22.98 1.32 -14.83
N ALA A 221 -23.13 2.00 -13.69
CA ALA A 221 -23.02 1.44 -12.35
C ALA A 221 -24.26 0.62 -11.91
N GLY A 222 -25.33 0.57 -12.69
CA GLY A 222 -26.49 -0.26 -12.35
C GLY A 222 -26.25 -1.74 -12.58
N CYS A 223 -25.41 -2.07 -13.57
CA CYS A 223 -25.05 -3.43 -13.97
C CYS A 223 -26.23 -4.36 -14.34
N GLN A 224 -27.45 -3.82 -14.39
CA GLN A 224 -28.69 -4.61 -14.47
C GLN A 224 -28.79 -5.38 -15.80
N GLU A 225 -28.30 -4.77 -16.88
CA GLU A 225 -28.35 -5.34 -18.23
C GLU A 225 -27.26 -6.39 -18.47
N LEU A 226 -26.18 -6.38 -17.68
CA LEU A 226 -25.02 -7.24 -17.87
C LEU A 226 -25.28 -8.65 -17.32
N THR A 227 -26.20 -9.37 -17.96
CA THR A 227 -26.60 -10.74 -17.60
C THR A 227 -25.76 -11.80 -18.31
N HIS A 228 -25.25 -11.48 -19.50
CA HIS A 228 -24.40 -12.33 -20.32
C HIS A 228 -23.50 -11.46 -21.20
N ILE A 229 -22.46 -12.05 -21.80
CA ILE A 229 -21.46 -11.30 -22.58
C ILE A 229 -22.05 -10.51 -23.76
N GLY A 230 -23.14 -11.00 -24.37
CA GLY A 230 -23.82 -10.34 -25.49
C GLY A 230 -24.59 -9.07 -25.10
N ALA A 231 -24.90 -8.89 -23.81
CA ALA A 231 -25.55 -7.69 -23.28
C ALA A 231 -24.55 -6.63 -22.79
N ALA A 232 -23.25 -6.86 -22.96
CA ALA A 232 -22.23 -5.90 -22.58
C ALA A 232 -22.25 -4.67 -23.49
N ALA A 233 -22.10 -3.48 -22.90
CA ALA A 233 -22.02 -2.23 -23.65
C ALA A 233 -20.69 -2.09 -24.41
N THR A 234 -19.62 -2.61 -23.79
CA THR A 234 -18.30 -2.76 -24.41
C THR A 234 -17.85 -4.20 -24.24
N THR A 235 -17.35 -4.82 -25.31
CA THR A 235 -16.75 -6.16 -25.27
C THR A 235 -15.31 -6.10 -25.74
N LEU A 236 -14.40 -6.56 -24.91
CA LEU A 236 -12.98 -6.72 -25.23
C LEU A 236 -12.75 -8.17 -25.66
N HIS A 237 -12.16 -8.36 -26.83
CA HIS A 237 -11.72 -9.66 -27.32
C HIS A 237 -10.22 -9.75 -27.11
N TYR A 238 -9.80 -10.55 -26.14
CA TYR A 238 -8.41 -10.59 -25.71
C TYR A 238 -7.70 -11.89 -26.08
N ARG A 239 -6.38 -11.79 -26.19
CA ARG A 239 -5.43 -12.89 -26.21
C ARG A 239 -4.35 -12.61 -25.17
N GLN A 240 -4.05 -13.61 -24.36
CA GLN A 240 -3.00 -13.55 -23.36
C GLN A 240 -1.68 -13.24 -24.05
N ASP A 241 -0.95 -12.26 -23.51
CA ASP A 241 0.41 -11.98 -23.94
C ASP A 241 1.40 -12.63 -22.98
N SER A 242 2.66 -12.77 -23.40
CA SER A 242 3.69 -13.37 -22.58
C SER A 242 3.99 -12.48 -21.38
N PRO A 243 3.89 -12.99 -20.14
CA PRO A 243 4.29 -12.23 -18.98
C PRO A 243 5.79 -11.93 -19.03
N VAL A 244 6.16 -10.74 -18.56
CA VAL A 244 7.57 -10.35 -18.43
C VAL A 244 8.14 -11.06 -17.21
N HIS A 245 9.07 -11.97 -17.45
CA HIS A 245 9.81 -12.66 -16.39
C HIS A 245 11.21 -12.07 -16.23
N SER A 246 11.77 -12.23 -15.04
CA SER A 246 13.16 -11.88 -14.81
C SER A 246 14.07 -12.80 -15.62
N ALA A 247 15.08 -12.21 -16.26
CA ALA A 247 16.14 -12.92 -16.97
C ALA A 247 17.53 -12.72 -16.31
N CYS A 248 17.58 -11.96 -15.22
CA CYS A 248 18.74 -11.75 -14.38
C CYS A 248 18.34 -11.55 -12.92
N GLU A 249 19.33 -11.52 -12.02
CA GLU A 249 19.15 -11.20 -10.61
C GLU A 249 19.82 -9.87 -10.28
N PHE A 250 19.25 -9.14 -9.32
CA PHE A 250 19.92 -8.03 -8.66
C PHE A 250 21.06 -8.54 -7.76
N PRO A 251 21.93 -7.69 -7.19
CA PRO A 251 23.01 -8.16 -6.33
C PRO A 251 22.49 -8.94 -5.10
N GLU A 252 23.14 -10.06 -4.75
CA GLU A 252 22.71 -10.96 -3.66
C GLU A 252 22.61 -10.25 -2.31
N ASN A 253 23.53 -9.33 -2.04
CA ASN A 253 23.54 -8.48 -0.86
C ASN A 253 22.34 -7.51 -0.78
N MET A 254 21.52 -7.40 -1.82
CA MET A 254 20.30 -6.59 -1.81
C MET A 254 19.03 -7.41 -1.62
N TYR A 255 18.99 -8.69 -2.01
CA TYR A 255 17.80 -9.54 -1.91
C TYR A 255 17.88 -10.62 -0.82
N GLY A 256 19.04 -10.86 -0.22
CA GLY A 256 19.20 -11.83 0.86
C GLY A 256 18.26 -11.57 2.05
N GLU A 257 17.91 -12.61 2.82
CA GLU A 257 16.87 -12.50 3.88
C GLU A 257 17.10 -11.36 4.87
N LYS A 258 18.36 -11.09 5.22
CA LYS A 258 18.78 -10.03 6.14
C LYS A 258 18.87 -8.64 5.49
N ALA A 259 18.89 -8.59 4.16
CA ALA A 259 19.18 -7.38 3.40
C ALA A 259 18.07 -6.96 2.41
N ARG A 260 16.94 -7.67 2.35
CA ARG A 260 15.88 -7.42 1.36
C ARG A 260 15.10 -6.11 1.48
N ASN A 261 15.26 -5.36 2.57
CA ASN A 261 14.42 -4.21 2.92
C ASN A 261 15.25 -2.94 2.98
N TRP A 262 14.95 -1.97 2.11
CA TRP A 262 15.70 -0.72 1.94
C TRP A 262 14.78 0.49 2.04
N GLU A 263 15.32 1.63 2.44
CA GLU A 263 14.64 2.91 2.55
C GLU A 263 15.28 3.93 1.59
N SER A 264 14.47 4.66 0.85
CA SER A 264 14.91 5.79 0.03
C SER A 264 15.15 7.04 0.87
N MET A 265 16.26 7.72 0.64
CA MET A 265 16.53 9.03 1.24
C MET A 265 15.77 10.16 0.54
N LEU A 266 15.56 10.07 -0.77
CA LEU A 266 14.89 11.12 -1.54
C LEU A 266 13.36 11.11 -1.32
N LEU A 267 12.72 9.97 -1.56
CA LEU A 267 11.26 9.86 -1.60
C LEU A 267 10.66 9.35 -0.28
N GLY A 268 11.49 8.78 0.61
CA GLY A 268 11.01 8.08 1.80
C GLY A 268 10.22 6.81 1.48
N THR A 269 10.37 6.29 0.26
CA THR A 269 9.79 5.04 -0.19
C THR A 269 10.47 3.85 0.48
N TYR A 270 9.70 2.79 0.69
CA TYR A 270 10.21 1.52 1.17
C TYR A 270 10.39 0.56 0.00
N HIS A 271 11.61 0.05 -0.14
CA HIS A 271 12.01 -0.81 -1.23
C HIS A 271 12.21 -2.23 -0.73
N ARG A 272 11.62 -3.20 -1.42
CA ARG A 272 11.82 -4.62 -1.15
C ARG A 272 12.35 -5.30 -2.40
N MET A 273 13.46 -6.00 -2.23
CA MET A 273 14.16 -6.72 -3.29
C MET A 273 13.86 -8.21 -3.18
N TYR A 274 13.71 -8.87 -4.33
CA TYR A 274 13.52 -10.30 -4.50
C TYR A 274 14.41 -10.77 -5.66
N HIS A 275 14.47 -12.09 -5.87
CA HIS A 275 15.13 -12.68 -7.03
C HIS A 275 14.62 -12.06 -8.34
N GLY A 276 15.44 -11.24 -8.97
CA GLY A 276 15.13 -10.56 -10.24
C GLY A 276 13.97 -9.55 -10.21
N SER A 277 13.43 -9.20 -9.05
CA SER A 277 12.36 -8.20 -8.91
C SER A 277 12.62 -7.22 -7.78
N TRP A 278 12.29 -5.96 -8.01
CA TRP A 278 12.47 -4.88 -7.05
C TRP A 278 11.17 -4.09 -6.96
N ILE A 279 10.62 -3.95 -5.75
CA ILE A 279 9.35 -3.26 -5.49
C ILE A 279 9.60 -2.05 -4.60
N SER A 280 9.25 -0.85 -5.06
CA SER A 280 9.13 0.37 -4.25
C SER A 280 7.68 0.56 -3.81
N SER A 281 7.48 1.01 -2.57
CA SER A 281 6.17 1.24 -1.98
C SER A 281 6.10 2.54 -1.20
N ILE A 282 4.93 3.18 -1.27
CA ILE A 282 4.56 4.40 -0.54
C ILE A 282 3.42 4.03 0.41
N LYS A 283 3.61 4.24 1.72
CA LYS A 283 2.60 3.95 2.75
C LYS A 283 2.01 2.52 2.64
N GLY A 284 2.86 1.55 2.33
CA GLY A 284 2.47 0.13 2.21
C GLY A 284 1.78 -0.25 0.89
N ARG A 285 1.59 0.68 -0.04
CA ARG A 285 1.10 0.39 -1.39
C ARG A 285 2.25 0.42 -2.39
N ASN A 286 2.32 -0.56 -3.28
CA ASN A 286 3.30 -0.59 -4.35
C ASN A 286 3.15 0.66 -5.23
N ASP A 287 4.26 1.33 -5.47
CA ASP A 287 4.35 2.49 -6.35
C ASP A 287 5.07 2.13 -7.65
N THR A 288 6.22 1.47 -7.54
CA THR A 288 7.01 1.08 -8.71
C THR A 288 7.52 -0.35 -8.58
N VAL A 289 7.47 -1.13 -9.66
CA VAL A 289 7.99 -2.50 -9.75
C VAL A 289 8.97 -2.59 -10.90
N TRP A 290 10.21 -3.00 -10.64
CA TRP A 290 11.23 -3.30 -11.64
C TRP A 290 11.44 -4.81 -11.74
N THR A 291 11.51 -5.32 -12.96
CA THR A 291 11.86 -6.71 -13.28
C THR A 291 13.17 -6.71 -14.07
N CYS A 292 14.17 -7.45 -13.60
CA CYS A 292 15.49 -7.51 -14.21
C CYS A 292 15.44 -8.26 -15.56
N LEU A 293 15.78 -7.59 -16.66
CA LEU A 293 15.82 -8.22 -17.99
C LEU A 293 17.24 -8.56 -18.44
N GLN A 294 18.19 -7.68 -18.14
CA GLN A 294 19.58 -7.90 -18.50
C GLN A 294 20.49 -7.19 -17.51
N GLN A 295 21.56 -7.86 -17.09
CA GLN A 295 22.70 -7.23 -16.43
C GLN A 295 23.81 -6.99 -17.46
N PHE A 296 24.36 -5.79 -17.46
CA PHE A 296 25.50 -5.45 -18.30
C PHE A 296 26.80 -5.80 -17.57
N PRO A 297 27.81 -6.35 -18.26
CA PRO A 297 29.10 -6.65 -17.65
C PRO A 297 29.74 -5.39 -17.08
N THR A 298 30.30 -5.51 -15.87
CA THR A 298 31.08 -4.46 -15.22
C THR A 298 32.35 -5.10 -14.65
N ASP A 299 33.47 -4.40 -14.71
CA ASP A 299 34.76 -4.89 -14.16
C ASP A 299 34.80 -4.81 -12.62
N SER A 300 33.75 -4.27 -11.99
CA SER A 300 33.68 -4.00 -10.56
C SER A 300 32.55 -4.78 -9.91
N ASN A 301 32.84 -5.38 -8.75
CA ASN A 301 31.84 -6.01 -7.88
C ASN A 301 31.03 -4.98 -7.07
N GLU A 302 31.28 -3.68 -7.26
CA GLU A 302 30.58 -2.59 -6.58
C GLU A 302 29.61 -1.86 -7.52
N HIS A 303 29.84 -1.92 -8.83
CA HIS A 303 29.02 -1.23 -9.82
C HIS A 303 28.23 -2.24 -10.67
N PHE A 304 26.93 -2.02 -10.77
CA PHE A 304 26.04 -2.89 -11.54
C PHE A 304 25.12 -2.05 -12.41
N THR A 305 24.97 -2.45 -13.66
CA THR A 305 24.09 -1.76 -14.62
C THR A 305 23.08 -2.75 -15.15
N TYR A 306 21.81 -2.36 -15.12
CA TYR A 306 20.69 -3.21 -15.49
C TYR A 306 19.80 -2.53 -16.51
N ARG A 307 19.27 -3.33 -17.44
CA ARG A 307 18.04 -3.01 -18.15
C ARG A 307 16.89 -3.71 -17.44
N THR A 308 15.87 -2.95 -17.09
CA THR A 308 14.70 -3.42 -16.35
C THR A 308 13.42 -3.15 -17.10
N TYR A 309 12.42 -4.00 -16.91
CA TYR A 309 11.03 -3.66 -17.21
C TYR A 309 10.44 -3.01 -15.97
N VAL A 310 9.95 -1.78 -16.10
CA VAL A 310 9.43 -0.99 -14.98
C VAL A 310 7.93 -0.77 -15.13
N THR A 311 7.22 -0.89 -14.03
CA THR A 311 5.83 -0.46 -13.89
C THR A 311 5.76 0.59 -12.79
N LYS A 312 5.65 1.87 -13.14
CA LYS A 312 5.53 3.01 -12.22
C LYS A 312 4.09 3.52 -12.22
N GLY A 313 3.38 3.32 -11.11
CA GLY A 313 1.93 3.46 -11.07
C GLY A 313 1.28 2.53 -12.10
N CYS A 314 0.61 3.11 -13.10
CA CYS A 314 0.03 2.37 -14.23
C CYS A 314 0.79 2.56 -15.55
N LYS A 315 1.94 3.24 -15.53
CA LYS A 315 2.81 3.39 -16.70
C LYS A 315 3.83 2.26 -16.72
N VAL A 316 4.02 1.67 -17.89
CA VAL A 316 4.99 0.60 -18.10
C VAL A 316 6.01 1.02 -19.15
N GLY A 317 7.19 0.42 -19.08
CA GLY A 317 8.23 0.61 -20.07
C GLY A 317 9.53 -0.06 -19.66
N TYR A 318 10.61 0.30 -20.34
CA TYR A 318 11.96 -0.13 -20.08
C TYR A 318 12.75 1.01 -19.43
N GLN A 319 13.58 0.68 -18.45
CA GLN A 319 14.38 1.67 -17.74
C GLN A 319 15.76 1.11 -17.43
N CYS A 320 16.78 1.92 -17.69
CA CYS A 320 18.14 1.65 -17.25
C CYS A 320 18.29 2.04 -15.78
N VAL A 321 18.93 1.16 -15.01
CA VAL A 321 19.22 1.36 -13.59
C VAL A 321 20.69 1.06 -13.35
N ARG A 322 21.40 1.98 -12.70
CA ARG A 322 22.76 1.75 -12.23
C ARG A 322 22.80 1.75 -10.71
N LEU A 323 23.40 0.70 -10.14
CA LEU A 323 23.61 0.54 -8.71
C LEU A 323 25.10 0.66 -8.41
N HIS A 324 25.44 1.44 -7.40
CA HIS A 324 26.78 1.52 -6.83
C HIS A 324 26.72 1.14 -5.35
N MET A 325 27.24 -0.04 -5.04
CA MET A 325 27.31 -0.64 -3.71
C MET A 325 28.41 0.04 -2.90
N ARG A 326 28.08 1.17 -2.26
CA ARG A 326 29.03 1.95 -1.46
C ARG A 326 29.48 1.22 -0.19
N LYS A 327 28.54 0.55 0.47
CA LYS A 327 28.73 -0.34 1.62
C LYS A 327 27.66 -1.43 1.58
N PRO A 328 27.78 -2.53 2.35
CA PRO A 328 26.73 -3.56 2.41
C PRO A 328 25.33 -3.07 2.82
N HIS A 329 25.21 -1.85 3.37
CA HIS A 329 23.96 -1.23 3.81
C HIS A 329 23.71 0.15 3.16
N ILE A 330 24.47 0.52 2.12
CA ILE A 330 24.35 1.80 1.40
C ILE A 330 24.49 1.54 -0.10
N VAL A 331 23.47 1.91 -0.87
CA VAL A 331 23.48 1.80 -2.33
C VAL A 331 23.10 3.13 -2.95
N HIS A 332 23.95 3.65 -3.83
CA HIS A 332 23.57 4.77 -4.69
C HIS A 332 22.93 4.22 -5.95
N VAL A 333 21.81 4.81 -6.35
CA VAL A 333 21.02 4.37 -7.50
C VAL A 333 20.82 5.52 -8.46
N GLU A 334 21.12 5.26 -9.72
CA GLU A 334 20.82 6.15 -10.84
C GLU A 334 19.73 5.52 -11.70
N TYR A 335 18.67 6.27 -11.97
CA TYR A 335 17.57 5.86 -12.84
C TYR A 335 17.59 6.65 -14.14
N GLY A 336 17.50 5.96 -15.27
CA GLY A 336 17.28 6.57 -16.58
C GLY A 336 15.81 6.87 -16.85
N GLU A 337 15.51 7.39 -18.05
CA GLU A 337 14.14 7.63 -18.49
C GLU A 337 13.37 6.31 -18.74
N ILE A 338 12.06 6.33 -18.51
CA ILE A 338 11.16 5.21 -18.84
C ILE A 338 10.76 5.30 -20.32
N SER A 339 11.23 4.35 -21.13
CA SER A 339 10.91 4.27 -22.55
C SER A 339 9.84 3.19 -22.85
N PRO A 340 8.86 3.44 -23.72
CA PRO A 340 7.86 2.44 -24.09
C PRO A 340 8.39 1.35 -25.04
N SER A 341 9.51 1.60 -25.74
CA SER A 341 10.06 0.67 -26.73
C SER A 341 11.29 -0.07 -26.20
N GLU A 342 11.37 -1.36 -26.46
CA GLU A 342 12.53 -2.21 -26.14
C GLU A 342 13.76 -1.89 -27.01
N SER A 343 13.54 -1.30 -28.19
CA SER A 343 14.45 -1.35 -29.34
C SER A 343 15.78 -0.58 -29.21
N PHE A 344 16.07 0.16 -28.14
CA PHE A 344 17.25 1.06 -28.13
C PHE A 344 18.01 1.30 -26.83
N ALA A 345 17.65 0.69 -25.69
CA ALA A 345 18.36 0.99 -24.44
C ALA A 345 19.58 0.07 -24.26
N ASP A 346 20.70 0.40 -24.90
CA ASP A 346 22.02 0.03 -24.37
C ASP A 346 22.21 0.82 -23.08
N CYS A 347 22.20 0.13 -21.93
CA CYS A 347 22.32 0.78 -20.63
C CYS A 347 23.79 1.03 -20.25
N SER A 348 24.77 0.72 -21.10
CA SER A 348 26.18 1.01 -20.83
C SER A 348 26.40 2.50 -20.54
N GLU A 349 25.83 3.36 -21.39
CA GLU A 349 25.79 4.81 -21.20
C GLU A 349 24.36 5.32 -21.37
N PHE A 350 23.76 5.84 -20.28
CA PHE A 350 22.42 6.42 -20.31
C PHE A 350 22.37 7.75 -19.55
N SER A 351 21.46 8.63 -19.95
CA SER A 351 21.18 9.88 -19.24
C SER A 351 20.48 9.59 -17.93
N VAL A 352 21.08 10.00 -16.83
CA VAL A 352 20.51 9.86 -15.49
C VAL A 352 19.42 10.92 -15.31
N GLU A 353 18.17 10.46 -15.16
CA GLU A 353 17.01 11.31 -14.91
C GLU A 353 16.91 11.65 -13.42
N THR A 354 17.06 10.64 -12.55
CA THR A 354 16.98 10.80 -11.10
C THR A 354 18.02 9.96 -10.38
N ARG A 355 18.43 10.41 -9.20
CA ARG A 355 19.32 9.67 -8.31
C ARG A 355 18.71 9.50 -6.94
N ASP A 356 19.07 8.43 -6.26
CA ASP A 356 18.63 8.14 -4.91
C ASP A 356 19.70 7.37 -4.13
N THR A 357 19.65 7.48 -2.81
CA THR A 357 20.45 6.68 -1.90
C THR A 357 19.52 5.76 -1.14
N LEU A 358 19.72 4.46 -1.31
CA LEU A 358 19.01 3.42 -0.60
C LEU A 358 19.82 2.97 0.61
N ILE A 359 19.14 2.92 1.75
CA ILE A 359 19.73 2.55 3.04
C ILE A 359 19.05 1.31 3.58
N LEU A 360 19.83 0.34 4.04
CA LEU A 360 19.28 -0.90 4.56
C LEU A 360 18.46 -0.61 5.82
N HIS A 361 17.21 -1.10 5.84
CA HIS A 361 16.28 -0.89 6.95
C HIS A 361 16.87 -1.44 8.25
N GLY A 362 16.86 -0.61 9.31
CA GLY A 362 17.38 -0.98 10.62
C GLY A 362 18.91 -1.01 10.76
N SER A 363 19.65 -0.60 9.73
CA SER A 363 21.11 -0.42 9.84
C SER A 363 21.47 0.68 10.84
N LYS A 364 22.63 0.51 11.49
CA LYS A 364 23.24 1.49 12.40
C LYS A 364 24.75 1.35 12.36
N GLU A 365 25.45 2.47 12.36
CA GLU A 365 26.91 2.55 12.39
C GLU A 365 27.32 3.55 13.47
N ALA A 366 28.50 3.36 14.06
CA ALA A 366 29.00 4.32 15.03
C ALA A 366 29.09 5.71 14.37
N CYS A 367 28.59 6.73 15.06
CA CYS A 367 28.67 8.08 14.54
C CYS A 367 30.15 8.52 14.45
N PRO A 368 30.59 9.13 13.34
CA PRO A 368 31.91 9.77 13.30
C PRO A 368 31.90 11.03 14.17
N ILE A 369 33.03 11.73 14.30
CA ILE A 369 33.16 13.00 15.05
C ILE A 369 32.61 12.95 16.48
N GLY A 370 32.94 11.91 17.24
CA GLY A 370 32.49 11.75 18.63
C GLY A 370 32.89 12.92 19.54
N GLY A 371 32.02 13.25 20.49
CA GLY A 371 32.22 14.36 21.44
C GLY A 371 31.09 15.37 21.45
N LYS A 372 31.27 16.44 22.23
CA LYS A 372 30.39 17.60 22.34
C LYS A 372 31.01 18.75 21.56
N HIS A 373 30.31 19.25 20.56
CA HIS A 373 30.77 20.32 19.69
C HIS A 373 30.03 21.62 19.95
N TYR A 374 30.78 22.72 19.97
CA TYR A 374 30.28 24.03 20.38
C TYR A 374 30.35 25.05 19.24
N SER A 375 29.39 25.96 19.26
CA SER A 375 29.37 27.17 18.44
C SER A 375 29.44 28.39 19.34
N SER A 376 30.08 29.46 18.87
CA SER A 376 30.13 30.74 19.58
C SER A 376 28.75 31.38 19.78
N LEU A 377 27.73 30.91 19.07
CA LEU A 377 26.37 31.44 19.11
C LEU A 377 25.50 30.83 20.21
N CYS A 378 25.86 29.66 20.75
CA CYS A 378 25.05 28.94 21.74
C CYS A 378 25.78 28.78 23.08
N PRO A 379 25.05 28.82 24.22
CA PRO A 379 25.65 28.63 25.55
C PRO A 379 26.00 27.17 25.83
N GLY A 380 25.39 26.23 25.10
CA GLY A 380 25.60 24.78 25.25
C GLY A 380 26.13 24.13 23.97
N PRO A 381 26.44 22.81 24.02
CA PRO A 381 26.88 22.07 22.84
C PRO A 381 25.76 22.02 21.80
N ILE A 382 26.08 22.36 20.56
CA ILE A 382 25.13 22.36 19.44
C ILE A 382 25.03 21.01 18.75
N LEU A 383 26.04 20.16 18.95
CA LEU A 383 26.09 18.82 18.40
C LEU A 383 26.76 17.91 19.42
N GLN A 384 26.07 16.87 19.87
CA GLN A 384 26.60 15.86 20.78
C GLN A 384 26.59 14.52 20.07
N VAL A 385 27.75 13.91 19.88
CA VAL A 385 27.88 12.69 19.08
C VAL A 385 28.51 11.59 19.91
N GLY A 386 27.87 10.43 19.98
CA GLY A 386 28.39 9.30 20.75
C GLY A 386 28.18 9.38 22.26
N CYS A 387 27.52 10.44 22.79
CA CYS A 387 27.46 10.66 24.23
C CYS A 387 26.43 9.78 24.97
N SER A 388 25.25 9.55 24.40
CA SER A 388 24.24 8.65 25.00
C SER A 388 24.51 7.19 24.59
N SER A 389 24.89 6.98 23.33
CA SER A 389 25.40 5.72 22.80
C SER A 389 26.33 6.01 21.63
N LYS A 390 27.18 5.06 21.24
CA LYS A 390 28.07 5.23 20.07
C LYS A 390 27.34 5.47 18.73
N TYR A 391 26.02 5.23 18.68
CA TYR A 391 25.17 5.43 17.50
C TYR A 391 24.32 6.70 17.57
N SER A 392 24.30 7.40 18.71
CA SER A 392 23.42 8.55 18.92
C SER A 392 24.11 9.86 18.55
N MET A 393 23.34 10.77 17.99
CA MET A 393 23.70 12.15 17.72
C MET A 393 22.57 13.05 18.22
N ASN A 394 22.84 14.09 19.00
CA ASN A 394 21.88 15.13 19.34
C ASN A 394 22.29 16.43 18.64
N LEU A 395 21.38 17.01 17.88
CA LEU A 395 21.60 18.20 17.07
C LEU A 395 20.69 19.35 17.51
N VAL A 396 21.26 20.42 18.04
CA VAL A 396 20.53 21.65 18.40
C VAL A 396 20.49 22.58 17.20
N ARG A 397 19.29 22.80 16.64
CA ARG A 397 19.07 23.70 15.49
C ARG A 397 19.02 25.18 15.87
N ASP A 398 18.47 25.48 17.04
CA ASP A 398 18.26 26.82 17.55
C ASP A 398 18.66 26.85 19.04
N CYS A 399 19.58 27.74 19.41
CA CYS A 399 20.04 27.87 20.79
C CYS A 399 18.91 28.21 21.77
N SER A 400 17.78 28.76 21.28
CA SER A 400 16.58 29.07 22.07
C SER A 400 15.86 27.81 22.53
N TYR A 401 16.07 26.67 21.85
CA TYR A 401 15.45 25.38 22.10
C TYR A 401 16.53 24.31 22.33
N PRO A 402 17.09 24.21 23.54
CA PRO A 402 18.28 23.43 23.82
C PRO A 402 18.08 21.91 23.83
N GLU A 403 16.84 21.41 23.69
CA GLU A 403 16.55 19.97 23.72
C GLU A 403 17.13 19.23 22.50
N GLY A 404 17.23 19.92 21.35
CA GLY A 404 17.78 19.40 20.10
C GLY A 404 17.01 18.20 19.53
N ASP A 405 17.38 17.77 18.33
CA ASP A 405 16.83 16.54 17.73
C ASP A 405 17.70 15.35 18.07
N GLU A 406 17.08 14.28 18.56
CA GLU A 406 17.76 13.00 18.75
C GLU A 406 17.79 12.20 17.45
N LEU A 407 19.00 11.99 16.93
CA LEU A 407 19.28 11.28 15.70
C LEU A 407 20.08 10.00 15.99
N THR A 408 19.89 9.00 15.14
CA THR A 408 20.68 7.76 15.15
C THR A 408 21.51 7.67 13.87
N CYS A 409 22.83 7.52 13.98
CA CYS A 409 23.69 7.31 12.81
C CYS A 409 23.44 5.94 12.20
N VAL A 410 23.19 5.98 10.90
CA VAL A 410 22.83 4.81 10.09
C VAL A 410 24.04 4.34 9.31
N ALA A 411 24.78 5.30 8.76
CA ALA A 411 25.92 5.08 7.90
C ALA A 411 26.86 6.28 7.94
N ASN A 412 28.13 6.05 7.69
CA ASN A 412 29.09 7.11 7.33
C ASN A 412 30.04 6.63 6.24
N PHE A 413 30.61 7.53 5.46
CA PHE A 413 31.67 7.22 4.50
C PHE A 413 32.40 8.48 4.08
N LYS A 414 33.62 8.33 3.55
CA LYS A 414 34.42 9.43 2.99
C LYS A 414 34.41 9.36 1.47
N HIS A 415 34.24 10.48 0.78
CA HIS A 415 34.42 10.59 -0.66
C HIS A 415 35.23 11.84 -0.97
N GLU A 416 36.39 11.67 -1.61
CA GLU A 416 37.39 12.72 -1.79
C GLU A 416 37.70 13.43 -0.45
N ASP A 417 37.47 14.75 -0.37
CA ASP A 417 37.72 15.57 0.81
C ASP A 417 36.50 15.72 1.75
N ASN A 418 35.34 15.19 1.35
CA ASN A 418 34.09 15.32 2.11
C ASN A 418 33.79 14.03 2.90
N ASP A 419 33.47 14.20 4.18
CA ASP A 419 32.94 13.14 5.03
C ASP A 419 31.41 13.21 5.07
N PHE A 420 30.75 12.08 4.86
CA PHE A 420 29.31 11.94 4.82
C PHE A 420 28.80 11.17 6.03
N ILE A 421 27.71 11.65 6.62
CA ILE A 421 26.96 10.98 7.69
C ILE A 421 25.51 10.87 7.25
N ILE A 422 24.94 9.68 7.36
CA ILE A 422 23.51 9.45 7.19
C ILE A 422 22.93 9.20 8.57
N ALA A 423 22.01 10.04 9.00
CA ALA A 423 21.39 9.96 10.31
C ALA A 423 19.86 9.90 10.20
N ARG A 424 19.24 9.10 11.05
CA ARG A 424 17.79 8.94 11.13
C ARG A 424 17.25 9.68 12.34
N ASP A 425 16.26 10.51 12.13
CA ASP A 425 15.53 11.16 13.22
C ASP A 425 14.71 10.17 14.03
N SER A 426 14.79 10.28 15.36
CA SER A 426 14.17 9.31 16.25
C SER A 426 12.65 9.44 16.28
N LEU A 427 12.13 10.65 16.06
CA LEU A 427 10.69 10.95 16.11
C LEU A 427 10.01 10.72 14.74
N SER A 428 10.45 11.44 13.71
CA SER A 428 9.87 11.40 12.36
C SER A 428 10.31 10.19 11.55
N ARG A 429 11.39 9.50 11.96
CA ARG A 429 12.05 8.42 11.20
C ARG A 429 12.65 8.86 9.86
N GLN A 430 12.71 10.17 9.60
CA GLN A 430 13.28 10.73 8.38
C GLN A 430 14.81 10.56 8.34
N LEU A 431 15.35 10.29 7.16
CA LEU A 431 16.79 10.19 6.92
C LEU A 431 17.33 11.54 6.47
N PHE A 432 18.43 11.97 7.07
CA PHE A 432 19.18 13.17 6.69
C PHE A 432 20.55 12.78 6.15
N CYS A 433 20.97 13.43 5.08
CA CYS A 433 22.35 13.40 4.63
C CYS A 433 23.09 14.57 5.27
N MET A 434 24.26 14.32 5.85
CA MET A 434 25.10 15.36 6.41
C MET A 434 26.49 15.28 5.80
N THR A 435 27.09 16.45 5.57
CA THR A 435 28.47 16.56 5.09
C THR A 435 29.26 17.43 6.05
N TYR A 436 30.52 17.05 6.26
CA TYR A 436 31.48 17.87 7.00
C TYR A 436 32.89 17.68 6.44
N VAL A 437 33.78 18.61 6.79
CA VAL A 437 35.20 18.55 6.41
C VAL A 437 36.00 18.44 7.69
N SER A 438 36.82 17.40 7.81
CA SER A 438 37.58 17.11 9.05
C SER A 438 38.76 18.07 9.31
N ASP A 439 39.30 18.73 8.28
CA ASP A 439 40.62 19.38 8.31
C ASP A 439 40.60 20.92 8.51
N ARG A 440 39.43 21.57 8.57
CA ARG A 440 39.25 23.02 8.85
C ARG A 440 37.88 23.26 9.47
N ILE A 441 37.73 24.32 10.29
CA ILE A 441 36.48 24.82 10.93
C ILE A 441 35.30 23.97 10.50
N ASN A 442 34.95 22.99 11.32
CA ASN A 442 34.13 21.88 10.86
C ASN A 442 32.71 22.39 10.61
N LEU A 443 32.44 22.73 9.35
CA LEU A 443 31.13 23.15 8.89
C LEU A 443 30.31 21.89 8.63
N LEU A 444 29.28 21.68 9.45
CA LEU A 444 28.29 20.64 9.22
C LEU A 444 27.18 21.21 8.33
N ARG A 445 26.92 20.58 7.19
CA ARG A 445 25.75 20.84 6.36
C ARG A 445 24.80 19.67 6.45
N VAL A 446 23.53 19.93 6.71
CA VAL A 446 22.46 18.93 6.78
C VAL A 446 21.52 19.14 5.61
N TYR A 447 21.21 18.06 4.90
CA TYR A 447 20.34 18.03 3.73
C TYR A 447 19.13 17.14 4.03
N ASP A 448 17.95 17.66 3.73
CA ASP A 448 16.69 16.94 3.86
C ASP A 448 16.18 16.48 2.50
N ARG A 449 15.80 15.20 2.39
CA ARG A 449 15.28 14.58 1.15
C ARG A 449 16.21 14.79 -0.05
N VAL A 450 17.50 14.56 0.15
CA VAL A 450 18.54 14.60 -0.90
C VAL A 450 19.27 13.27 -0.91
N SER A 451 19.53 12.73 -2.10
CA SER A 451 20.42 11.58 -2.26
C SER A 451 21.80 11.90 -1.67
N CYS A 452 22.33 11.02 -0.84
CA CYS A 452 23.56 11.28 -0.10
C CYS A 452 24.79 10.93 -0.92
N GLU A 453 24.98 11.64 -2.02
CA GLU A 453 26.13 11.54 -2.90
C GLU A 453 26.55 12.93 -3.37
N GLU A 454 27.80 13.07 -3.77
CA GLU A 454 28.42 14.36 -4.04
C GLU A 454 27.65 15.22 -5.06
N VAL A 455 27.27 14.63 -6.20
CA VAL A 455 26.54 15.33 -7.27
C VAL A 455 25.24 15.93 -6.74
N SER A 456 24.48 15.18 -5.92
CA SER A 456 23.21 15.63 -5.37
C SER A 456 23.39 16.69 -4.29
N VAL A 457 24.29 16.50 -3.33
CA VAL A 457 24.51 17.49 -2.25
C VAL A 457 25.11 18.80 -2.75
N ASN A 458 25.94 18.77 -3.81
CA ASN A 458 26.51 19.96 -4.43
C ASN A 458 25.47 20.76 -5.23
N SER A 459 24.43 20.09 -5.74
CA SER A 459 23.31 20.73 -6.46
C SER A 459 22.19 21.21 -5.54
N ALA A 460 22.20 20.81 -4.28
CA ALA A 460 21.14 21.08 -3.32
C ALA A 460 21.53 22.21 -2.35
N THR A 461 20.53 22.94 -1.89
CA THR A 461 20.69 23.88 -0.78
C THR A 461 20.57 23.14 0.56
N PRO A 462 21.51 23.32 1.50
CA PRO A 462 21.43 22.67 2.81
C PRO A 462 20.23 23.19 3.58
N TYR A 463 19.52 22.27 4.25
CA TYR A 463 18.44 22.58 5.18
C TYR A 463 18.96 23.33 6.42
N LEU A 464 20.16 22.96 6.88
CA LEU A 464 20.84 23.57 8.01
C LEU A 464 22.35 23.59 7.76
N SER A 465 23.01 24.65 8.21
CA SER A 465 24.47 24.79 8.17
C SER A 465 24.98 25.33 9.49
N LEU A 466 25.93 24.63 10.10
CA LEU A 466 26.44 24.94 11.43
C LEU A 466 27.97 24.90 11.43
N ASN A 467 28.57 25.95 11.97
CA ASN A 467 30.00 25.98 12.25
C ASN A 467 30.25 25.55 13.69
N PHE A 468 31.21 24.65 13.91
CA PHE A 468 31.70 24.33 15.24
C PHE A 468 33.23 24.40 15.29
N SER A 469 33.77 24.70 16.47
CA SER A 469 35.20 25.03 16.64
C SER A 469 35.92 24.19 17.70
N SER A 470 35.22 23.70 18.72
CA SER A 470 35.80 22.90 19.81
C SER A 470 35.00 21.62 20.02
N SER A 471 35.70 20.52 20.30
CA SER A 471 35.13 19.22 20.66
C SER A 471 35.60 18.78 22.04
N ASP A 472 34.68 18.61 22.99
CA ASP A 472 34.95 18.00 24.29
C ASP A 472 34.59 16.52 24.28
N SER A 473 35.31 15.69 25.05
CA SER A 473 34.94 14.28 25.18
C SER A 473 33.57 14.11 25.85
N CYS A 474 32.82 13.08 25.47
CA CYS A 474 31.63 12.63 26.19
C CYS A 474 32.03 12.02 27.55
N SER A 475 32.43 12.83 28.52
CA SER A 475 32.67 12.37 29.89
C SER A 475 31.34 12.21 30.64
N PRO A 476 31.15 11.14 31.43
CA PRO A 476 30.13 11.16 32.46
C PRO A 476 30.56 12.23 33.47
N SER A 477 29.64 13.12 33.84
CA SER A 477 29.88 14.04 34.95
C SER A 477 30.22 13.20 36.19
N LEU A 478 31.46 13.30 36.68
CA LEU A 478 31.95 12.60 37.88
C LEU A 478 31.07 12.81 39.12
N LEU A 479 30.15 13.78 39.10
CA LEU A 479 29.17 14.02 40.16
C LEU A 479 28.01 13.02 40.21
N THR A 480 27.73 12.26 39.14
CA THR A 480 26.66 11.23 39.14
C THR A 480 27.13 9.87 39.65
N GLY A 481 28.44 9.59 39.63
CA GLY A 481 29.02 8.37 40.19
C GLY A 481 29.08 8.32 41.72
N PHE A 482 28.94 9.46 42.40
CA PHE A 482 28.96 9.52 43.87
C PHE A 482 27.58 9.40 44.52
N LEU A 483 26.48 9.57 43.78
CA LEU A 483 25.12 9.48 44.33
C LEU A 483 24.49 8.08 44.21
N TYR A 484 25.04 7.18 43.37
CA TYR A 484 24.58 5.80 43.26
C TYR A 484 25.36 4.78 44.11
N SER A 485 26.34 5.22 44.92
CA SER A 485 27.04 4.32 45.87
C SER A 485 26.44 4.33 47.28
N ALA A 486 25.33 5.05 47.50
CA ALA A 486 24.70 5.21 48.80
C ALA A 486 23.22 4.78 48.83
N THR A 487 22.87 3.69 48.15
CA THR A 487 21.68 2.89 48.48
C THR A 487 22.01 1.41 48.28
N SER A 488 22.76 0.85 49.23
CA SER A 488 22.84 -0.60 49.41
C SER A 488 21.56 -1.09 50.08
N ASP A 489 20.56 -1.45 49.28
CA ASP A 489 19.42 -2.23 49.75
C ASP A 489 19.86 -3.68 50.00
N VAL A 490 19.82 -4.04 51.28
CA VAL A 490 19.29 -5.27 51.87
C VAL A 490 19.18 -6.47 50.93
N ALA A 491 20.07 -7.43 51.14
CA ALA A 491 19.99 -8.77 50.58
C ALA A 491 18.66 -9.47 50.96
N SER A 492 17.98 -10.04 49.96
CA SER A 492 16.98 -11.09 50.17
C SER A 492 17.56 -12.47 49.78
N PRO A 493 17.18 -13.56 50.46
CA PRO A 493 17.95 -14.79 50.46
C PRO A 493 17.29 -15.85 49.59
N HIS A 494 17.65 -15.98 48.30
CA HIS A 494 17.19 -17.14 47.51
C HIS A 494 18.16 -17.67 46.44
N HIS A 495 19.44 -17.29 46.45
CA HIS A 495 20.42 -17.83 45.49
C HIS A 495 21.58 -18.65 46.07
N LEU A 496 21.47 -19.10 47.32
CA LEU A 496 22.50 -19.92 47.98
C LEU A 496 22.23 -21.44 47.96
N MET A 497 21.64 -21.97 46.88
CA MET A 497 21.32 -23.41 46.77
C MET A 497 21.54 -23.94 45.34
N LEU A 498 22.71 -23.66 44.75
CA LEU A 498 23.12 -24.34 43.50
C LEU A 498 24.64 -24.41 43.27
N LEU A 499 25.46 -24.18 44.29
CA LEU A 499 26.93 -24.20 44.20
C LEU A 499 27.61 -25.15 45.18
N ILE A 500 26.87 -26.15 45.69
CA ILE A 500 27.43 -27.25 46.49
C ILE A 500 26.88 -28.56 45.91
N LEU A 501 27.30 -28.94 44.70
CA LEU A 501 27.10 -30.30 44.17
C LEU A 501 28.08 -30.67 43.04
N THR A 502 29.24 -30.00 42.95
CA THR A 502 30.31 -30.30 41.96
C THR A 502 31.68 -30.49 42.61
N PHE A 503 31.72 -31.04 43.83
CA PHE A 503 32.98 -31.37 44.51
C PHE A 503 32.93 -32.68 45.30
N ILE A 504 32.29 -33.74 44.77
CA ILE A 504 32.54 -35.12 45.22
C ILE A 504 32.43 -36.05 44.01
N TRP A 505 33.47 -36.06 43.18
CA TRP A 505 33.78 -37.19 42.28
C TRP A 505 35.25 -37.14 41.91
N ASN A 506 36.07 -37.43 42.92
CA ASN A 506 37.45 -37.90 42.80
C ASN A 506 37.89 -38.30 44.21
N PHE A 507 37.65 -39.56 44.58
CA PHE A 507 38.53 -40.45 45.35
C PHE A 507 37.69 -41.67 45.80
N LEU A 508 38.13 -42.85 45.35
CA LEU A 508 37.63 -44.23 45.51
C LEU A 508 36.43 -44.67 44.65
#